data_AF-A0A382C5H4-F1
#
_entry.id   AF-A0A382C5H4-F1
#
_cell.length_a   1.000
_cell.length_b   1.000
_cell.length_c   1.000
_cell.angle_alpha   90.00
_cell.angle_beta   90.00
_cell.angle_gamma   90.00
#
_symmetry.space_group_name_H-M   'P 1'
#
loop_
_entity.id
_entity.type
_entity.pdbx_description
1 polymer ?
#
loop_
_entity_poly.entity_id
_entity_poly.type
_entity_poly.pdbx_seq_one_letter_code
_entity_poly.pdbx_strand_id
1 'polypeptide(L)'
;VQRAVRDLVEPVVPHLSPGSARARLGSGAALFPQRVAELEGYARPLYGIVPLVAGGGEFDHWDRWCEGLANGTDPDHPEYWGACERGPDQRMVEMAAIGYAMATVPEHYWDPLPDPSQQRVLAWLDGVDAFEPAPNNWQFFRLLVHLGRERVGAPGDPAAAQRSLEKIEDYHLGDGWYRDGALGNVDWYLPFAFHTYGLICAASGLGDREAAARYVERAKAFAPDFVHWFAPDGAAFPYGRSQTYRFAQCSLWGAFAAADLEALPWGRVKGLSLRHLRWWADRAISDRDGVLSI
;
A
#
# COMPACT_ATOMS: atom_id res chain seq x y z
N VAL A 1 -11.04 13.15 -8.46
CA VAL A 1 -10.12 12.15 -7.86
C VAL A 1 -8.99 12.84 -7.14
N GLN A 2 -8.17 13.68 -7.80
CA GLN A 2 -7.08 14.41 -7.12
C GLN A 2 -7.52 15.18 -5.85
N ARG A 3 -8.61 15.98 -5.95
CA ARG A 3 -9.21 16.64 -4.78
C ARG A 3 -9.59 15.67 -3.65
N ALA A 4 -10.16 14.51 -3.98
CA ALA A 4 -10.58 13.54 -2.96
C ALA A 4 -9.38 12.97 -2.18
N VAL A 5 -8.22 12.77 -2.82
CA VAL A 5 -7.00 12.37 -2.10
C VAL A 5 -6.57 13.47 -1.14
N ARG A 6 -6.53 14.73 -1.59
CA ARG A 6 -6.16 15.87 -0.73
C ARG A 6 -7.13 16.02 0.44
N ASP A 7 -8.44 15.94 0.20
CA ASP A 7 -9.47 16.03 1.24
C ASP A 7 -9.39 14.90 2.28
N LEU A 8 -8.80 13.74 1.93
CA LEU A 8 -8.57 12.63 2.86
C LEU A 8 -7.23 12.74 3.62
N VAL A 9 -6.24 13.41 3.04
CA VAL A 9 -4.89 13.54 3.63
C VAL A 9 -4.77 14.81 4.47
N GLU A 10 -5.41 15.92 4.07
CA GLU A 10 -5.33 17.20 4.78
C GLU A 10 -5.74 17.08 6.27
N PRO A 11 -6.81 16.33 6.62
CA PRO A 11 -7.15 16.10 8.03
C PRO A 11 -6.08 15.36 8.84
N VAL A 12 -5.17 14.60 8.21
CA VAL A 12 -4.08 13.86 8.89
C VAL A 12 -2.96 14.80 9.33
N VAL A 13 -2.69 15.87 8.58
CA VAL A 13 -1.53 16.75 8.77
C VAL A 13 -1.49 17.38 10.17
N PRO A 14 -2.59 17.91 10.74
CA PRO A 14 -2.61 18.45 12.11
C PRO A 14 -2.35 17.41 13.21
N HIS A 15 -2.46 16.11 12.90
CA HIS A 15 -2.24 15.01 13.84
C HIS A 15 -0.84 14.38 13.73
N LEU A 16 0.01 14.91 12.86
CA LEU A 16 1.42 14.56 12.81
C LEU A 16 2.13 14.99 14.11
N SER A 17 3.02 14.14 14.60
CA SER A 17 3.90 14.42 15.72
C SER A 17 4.87 15.58 15.41
N PRO A 18 5.52 16.17 16.42
CA PRO A 18 6.46 17.28 16.21
C PRO A 18 7.57 16.97 15.19
N GLY A 19 8.10 15.74 15.19
CA GLY A 19 9.09 15.28 14.20
C GLY A 19 8.49 14.61 12.97
N SER A 20 7.17 14.76 12.75
CA SER A 20 6.40 14.27 11.61
C SER A 20 6.42 12.74 11.37
N ALA A 21 7.08 11.95 12.23
CA ALA A 21 7.24 10.51 12.02
C ALA A 21 5.98 9.71 12.38
N ARG A 22 5.06 10.28 13.16
CA ARG A 22 3.91 9.56 13.71
C ARG A 22 2.65 10.36 13.48
N ALA A 23 1.55 9.70 13.16
CA ALA A 23 0.24 10.35 13.09
C ALA A 23 -0.74 9.67 14.06
N ARG A 24 -1.19 10.39 15.08
CA ARG A 24 -2.14 9.86 16.05
C ARG A 24 -3.57 10.24 15.67
N LEU A 25 -4.24 9.32 14.98
CA LEU A 25 -5.58 9.52 14.41
C LEU A 25 -6.72 9.05 15.34
N GLY A 26 -6.39 8.54 16.52
CA GLY A 26 -7.37 8.08 17.51
C GLY A 26 -6.73 7.35 18.68
N SER A 27 -7.56 6.68 19.48
CA SER A 27 -7.11 5.79 20.56
C SER A 27 -7.13 4.31 20.17
N GLY A 28 -7.66 3.98 18.99
CA GLY A 28 -7.73 2.62 18.48
C GLY A 28 -6.36 2.14 18.00
N ALA A 29 -6.06 0.88 18.26
CA ALA A 29 -5.01 0.12 17.61
C ALA A 29 -5.58 -1.27 17.31
N ALA A 30 -5.01 -1.97 16.32
CA ALA A 30 -5.29 -3.39 16.17
C ALA A 30 -4.52 -4.19 17.24
N LEU A 31 -3.92 -5.32 16.90
CA LEU A 31 -3.24 -6.21 17.85
C LEU A 31 -1.79 -5.79 18.18
N PHE A 32 -1.42 -4.53 18.02
CA PHE A 32 -0.03 -4.05 18.12
C PHE A 32 0.13 -2.77 18.97
N PRO A 33 1.35 -2.44 19.44
CA PRO A 33 1.58 -1.27 20.28
C PRO A 33 1.17 0.04 19.61
N GLN A 34 0.75 1.02 20.40
CA GLN A 34 0.28 2.32 19.90
C GLN A 34 1.28 3.02 18.97
N ARG A 35 2.58 2.94 19.26
CA ARG A 35 3.63 3.49 18.39
C ARG A 35 3.53 2.98 16.95
N VAL A 36 3.23 1.70 16.77
CA VAL A 36 3.10 1.08 15.44
C VAL A 36 1.77 1.50 14.78
N ALA A 37 0.72 1.73 15.57
CA ALA A 37 -0.52 2.34 15.07
C ALA A 37 -0.31 3.78 14.59
N GLU A 38 0.59 4.54 15.23
CA GLU A 38 0.90 5.90 14.78
C GLU A 38 1.79 5.92 13.53
N LEU A 39 2.65 4.91 13.33
CA LEU A 39 3.35 4.67 12.05
C LEU A 39 2.34 4.38 10.93
N GLU A 40 1.30 3.60 11.21
CA GLU A 40 0.23 3.32 10.25
C GLU A 40 -0.40 4.63 9.71
N GLY A 41 -0.72 5.57 10.61
CA GLY A 41 -1.28 6.87 10.24
C GLY A 41 -0.33 7.73 9.40
N TYR A 42 0.99 7.56 9.54
CA TYR A 42 2.00 8.21 8.70
C TYR A 42 2.12 7.53 7.31
N ALA A 43 2.20 6.20 7.30
CA ALA A 43 2.57 5.44 6.10
C ALA A 43 1.41 5.22 5.14
N ARG A 44 0.20 4.90 5.63
CA ARG A 44 -0.94 4.55 4.77
C ARG A 44 -1.44 5.67 3.84
N PRO A 45 -1.37 6.96 4.21
CA PRO A 45 -1.61 8.05 3.25
C PRO A 45 -0.80 7.95 1.95
N LEU A 46 0.39 7.33 1.97
CA LEU A 46 1.22 7.16 0.76
C LEU A 46 0.50 6.39 -0.35
N TYR A 47 -0.42 5.46 -0.03
CA TYR A 47 -1.22 4.75 -1.05
C TYR A 47 -2.17 5.68 -1.83
N GLY A 48 -2.47 6.88 -1.32
CA GLY A 48 -3.17 7.93 -2.05
C GLY A 48 -2.24 8.99 -2.63
N ILE A 49 -1.25 9.43 -1.86
CA ILE A 49 -0.31 10.52 -2.22
C ILE A 49 0.55 10.13 -3.42
N VAL A 50 1.13 8.93 -3.41
CA VAL A 50 2.03 8.46 -4.47
C VAL A 50 1.34 8.42 -5.85
N PRO A 51 0.17 7.77 -6.03
CA PRO A 51 -0.49 7.77 -7.32
C PRO A 51 -1.08 9.14 -7.70
N LEU A 52 -1.39 10.01 -6.73
CA LEU A 52 -1.75 11.40 -7.01
C LEU A 52 -0.60 12.12 -7.73
N VAL A 53 0.61 12.03 -7.18
CA VAL A 53 1.80 12.72 -7.72
C VAL A 53 2.28 12.07 -9.01
N ALA A 54 2.38 10.75 -9.06
CA ALA A 54 2.73 10.01 -10.29
C ALA A 54 1.75 10.30 -11.45
N GLY A 55 0.48 10.57 -11.15
CA GLY A 55 -0.55 10.98 -12.11
C GLY A 55 -0.55 12.47 -12.47
N GLY A 56 0.48 13.22 -12.10
CA GLY A 56 0.63 14.66 -12.41
C GLY A 56 -0.12 15.60 -11.47
N GLY A 57 -0.55 15.13 -10.30
CA GLY A 57 -1.06 15.98 -9.22
C GLY A 57 0.05 16.52 -8.33
N GLU A 58 -0.29 17.50 -7.49
CA GLU A 58 0.63 18.11 -6.51
C GLU A 58 0.26 17.70 -5.09
N PHE A 59 1.30 17.54 -4.25
CA PHE A 59 1.21 17.31 -2.82
C PHE A 59 2.18 18.25 -2.09
N ASP A 60 1.64 19.09 -1.21
CA ASP A 60 2.40 20.22 -0.64
C ASP A 60 3.22 19.85 0.60
N HIS A 61 2.95 18.71 1.23
CA HIS A 61 3.53 18.33 2.54
C HIS A 61 4.67 17.32 2.41
N TRP A 62 5.40 17.29 1.29
CA TRP A 62 6.53 16.37 1.12
C TRP A 62 7.65 16.59 2.14
N ASP A 63 7.87 17.83 2.57
CA ASP A 63 8.80 18.18 3.65
C ASP A 63 8.49 17.43 4.96
N ARG A 64 7.20 17.40 5.34
CA ARG A 64 6.71 16.69 6.53
C ARG A 64 6.89 15.18 6.40
N TRP A 65 6.64 14.62 5.21
CA TRP A 65 6.83 13.19 4.98
C TRP A 65 8.32 12.81 4.96
N CYS A 66 9.19 13.59 4.32
CA CYS A 66 10.63 13.34 4.36
C CYS A 66 11.22 13.48 5.77
N GLU A 67 10.81 14.50 6.53
CA GLU A 67 11.18 14.65 7.94
C GLU A 67 10.72 13.44 8.76
N GLY A 68 9.47 13.02 8.58
CA GLY A 68 8.90 11.87 9.28
C GLY A 68 9.63 10.57 8.96
N LEU A 69 10.01 10.34 7.70
CA LEU A 69 10.81 9.19 7.29
C LEU A 69 12.22 9.21 7.95
N ALA A 70 12.89 10.37 7.93
CA ALA A 70 14.22 10.53 8.50
C ALA A 70 14.24 10.31 10.02
N ASN A 71 13.24 10.84 10.72
CA ASN A 71 13.10 10.78 12.18
C ASN A 71 12.54 9.43 12.64
N GLY A 72 11.61 8.85 11.89
CA GLY A 72 10.97 7.57 12.21
C GLY A 72 11.90 6.37 12.07
N THR A 73 12.94 6.49 11.24
CA THR A 73 13.98 5.46 11.04
C THR A 73 15.25 5.71 11.84
N ASP A 74 15.32 6.80 12.61
CA ASP A 74 16.48 7.13 13.45
C ASP A 74 16.35 6.51 14.86
N PRO A 75 17.20 5.52 15.25
CA PRO A 75 17.14 4.91 16.57
C PRO A 75 17.36 5.86 17.75
N ASP A 76 18.05 6.97 17.53
CA ASP A 76 18.37 7.96 18.57
C ASP A 76 17.28 9.05 18.68
N HIS A 77 16.36 9.12 17.71
CA HIS A 77 15.28 10.08 17.72
C HIS A 77 14.11 9.61 18.62
N PRO A 78 13.49 10.49 19.42
CA PRO A 78 12.38 10.12 20.32
C PRO A 78 11.14 9.55 19.60
N GLU A 79 11.01 9.78 18.29
CA GLU A 79 9.90 9.29 17.46
C GLU A 79 10.24 8.02 16.66
N TYR A 80 11.38 7.38 16.94
CA TYR A 80 11.78 6.14 16.29
C TYR A 80 10.67 5.07 16.30
N TRP A 81 10.38 4.49 15.14
CA TRP A 81 9.35 3.46 14.99
C TRP A 81 9.72 2.11 15.61
N GLY A 82 11.00 1.89 15.91
CA GLY A 82 11.52 0.59 16.33
C GLY A 82 11.85 -0.30 15.13
N ALA A 83 12.86 -1.16 15.27
CA ALA A 83 13.21 -2.18 14.27
C ALA A 83 12.38 -3.45 14.43
N CYS A 84 12.04 -4.15 13.35
CA CYS A 84 11.43 -5.48 13.44
C CYS A 84 12.21 -6.36 14.43
N GLU A 85 11.51 -7.00 15.36
CA GLU A 85 12.13 -7.84 16.41
C GLU A 85 11.81 -9.33 16.24
N ARG A 86 10.80 -9.65 15.42
CA ARG A 86 10.34 -11.00 15.08
C ARG A 86 9.56 -10.97 13.77
N GLY A 87 9.25 -12.14 13.22
CA GLY A 87 8.29 -12.29 12.12
C GLY A 87 7.06 -13.09 12.56
N PRO A 88 5.84 -12.75 12.09
CA PRO A 88 5.49 -11.55 11.34
C PRO A 88 5.44 -10.29 12.22
N ASP A 89 5.67 -9.11 11.63
CA ASP A 89 5.62 -7.80 12.30
C ASP A 89 4.83 -6.77 11.49
N GLN A 90 3.95 -6.00 12.16
CA GLN A 90 3.13 -4.98 11.50
C GLN A 90 3.96 -3.92 10.76
N ARG A 91 5.19 -3.63 11.21
CA ARG A 91 6.07 -2.68 10.51
C ARG A 91 6.36 -3.11 9.08
N MET A 92 6.37 -4.41 8.77
CA MET A 92 6.52 -4.91 7.40
C MET A 92 5.39 -4.44 6.47
N VAL A 93 4.17 -4.28 7.00
CA VAL A 93 3.02 -3.76 6.25
C VAL A 93 3.28 -2.31 5.85
N GLU A 94 3.77 -1.51 6.79
CA GLU A 94 3.97 -0.08 6.59
C GLU A 94 5.26 0.20 5.79
N MET A 95 6.27 -0.68 5.88
CA MET A 95 7.44 -0.69 4.99
C MET A 95 7.05 -0.79 3.52
N ALA A 96 5.98 -1.52 3.18
CA ALA A 96 5.52 -1.64 1.79
C ALA A 96 5.07 -0.31 1.18
N ALA A 97 4.41 0.54 1.97
CA ALA A 97 3.98 1.87 1.52
C ALA A 97 5.21 2.77 1.26
N ILE A 98 6.24 2.68 2.11
CA ILE A 98 7.52 3.37 1.96
C ILE A 98 8.25 2.87 0.70
N GLY A 99 8.33 1.55 0.50
CA GLY A 99 8.92 0.93 -0.68
C GLY A 99 8.22 1.35 -1.97
N TYR A 100 6.89 1.37 -1.96
CA TYR A 100 6.09 1.85 -3.09
C TYR A 100 6.36 3.33 -3.42
N ALA A 101 6.46 4.19 -2.41
CA ALA A 101 6.80 5.61 -2.61
C ALA A 101 8.21 5.79 -3.19
N MET A 102 9.20 5.07 -2.65
CA MET A 102 10.58 5.06 -3.18
C MET A 102 10.66 4.53 -4.62
N ALA A 103 9.85 3.53 -4.97
CA ALA A 103 9.84 2.97 -6.32
C ALA A 103 9.23 3.94 -7.35
N THR A 104 8.25 4.73 -6.95
CA THR A 104 7.36 5.45 -7.87
C THR A 104 7.69 6.94 -7.98
N VAL A 105 7.99 7.60 -6.86
CA VAL A 105 8.25 9.06 -6.77
C VAL A 105 9.50 9.37 -5.94
N PRO A 106 10.66 8.72 -6.21
CA PRO A 106 11.88 8.90 -5.43
C PRO A 106 12.35 10.37 -5.36
N GLU A 107 12.12 11.15 -6.43
CA GLU A 107 12.47 12.57 -6.52
C GLU A 107 11.77 13.43 -5.45
N HIS A 108 10.64 12.97 -4.94
CA HIS A 108 9.87 13.66 -3.91
C HIS A 108 10.09 13.11 -2.50
N TYR A 109 10.40 11.81 -2.37
CA TYR A 109 10.37 11.11 -1.08
C TYR A 109 11.74 10.60 -0.60
N TRP A 110 12.63 10.27 -1.53
CA TRP A 110 13.94 9.66 -1.25
C TRP A 110 15.10 10.63 -1.51
N ASP A 111 15.15 11.24 -2.69
CA ASP A 111 16.23 12.13 -3.12
C ASP A 111 16.42 13.36 -2.20
N PRO A 112 15.37 13.92 -1.55
CA PRO A 112 15.54 15.01 -0.58
C PRO A 112 16.20 14.61 0.74
N LEU A 113 16.30 13.32 1.05
CA LEU A 113 16.90 12.84 2.30
C LEU A 113 18.43 13.00 2.27
N PRO A 114 19.06 13.47 3.36
CA PRO A 114 20.52 13.47 3.44
C PRO A 114 21.05 12.04 3.58
N ASP A 115 22.28 11.78 3.11
CA ASP A 115 22.89 10.44 3.09
C ASP A 115 22.78 9.66 4.42
N PRO A 116 23.01 10.26 5.62
CA PRO A 116 22.86 9.54 6.87
C PRO A 116 21.43 9.03 7.11
N SER A 117 20.41 9.80 6.70
CA SER A 117 19.01 9.39 6.79
C SER A 117 18.69 8.28 5.80
N GLN A 118 19.19 8.37 4.56
CA GLN A 118 19.03 7.32 3.56
C GLN A 118 19.57 5.96 4.07
N GLN A 119 20.75 5.95 4.69
CA GLN A 119 21.33 4.73 5.26
C GLN A 119 20.46 4.15 6.40
N ARG A 120 19.90 5.01 7.27
CA ARG A 120 18.99 4.56 8.33
C ARG A 120 17.69 4.00 7.79
N VAL A 121 17.12 4.60 6.75
CA VAL A 121 15.93 4.08 6.06
C VAL A 121 16.21 2.69 5.50
N LEU A 122 17.32 2.51 4.78
CA LEU A 122 17.69 1.20 4.23
C LEU A 122 17.91 0.16 5.32
N ALA A 123 18.61 0.52 6.40
CA ALA A 123 18.83 -0.37 7.54
C ALA A 123 17.52 -0.76 8.24
N TRP A 124 16.57 0.17 8.34
CA TRP A 124 15.25 -0.11 8.90
C TRP A 124 14.45 -1.06 8.00
N LEU A 125 14.49 -0.86 6.67
CA LEU A 125 13.83 -1.72 5.68
C LEU A 125 14.39 -3.15 5.64
N ASP A 126 15.65 -3.38 6.04
CA ASP A 126 16.25 -4.73 6.11
C ASP A 126 15.48 -5.68 7.03
N GLY A 127 14.65 -5.15 7.93
CA GLY A 127 13.74 -5.95 8.76
C GLY A 127 12.78 -6.85 7.97
N VAL A 128 12.46 -6.52 6.71
CA VAL A 128 11.59 -7.34 5.86
C VAL A 128 12.28 -8.60 5.31
N ASP A 129 13.62 -8.59 5.28
CA ASP A 129 14.43 -9.73 4.84
C ASP A 129 14.98 -10.53 6.04
N ALA A 130 15.23 -9.85 7.16
CA ALA A 130 15.69 -10.49 8.40
C ALA A 130 14.63 -11.42 9.03
N PHE A 131 13.35 -11.17 8.79
CA PHE A 131 12.23 -11.94 9.33
C PHE A 131 11.23 -12.30 8.24
N GLU A 132 10.46 -13.37 8.44
CA GLU A 132 9.48 -13.82 7.45
C GLU A 132 8.14 -13.09 7.63
N PRO A 133 7.59 -12.48 6.55
CA PRO A 133 6.22 -11.97 6.54
C PRO A 133 5.22 -13.10 6.81
N ALA A 134 3.99 -12.72 7.18
CA ALA A 134 2.93 -13.70 7.36
C ALA A 134 2.74 -14.52 6.07
N PRO A 135 2.42 -15.83 6.16
CA PRO A 135 2.20 -16.69 5.00
C PRO A 135 0.82 -16.44 4.38
N ASN A 136 0.63 -15.24 3.84
CA ASN A 136 -0.57 -14.72 3.21
C ASN A 136 -0.17 -13.55 2.25
N ASN A 137 -1.08 -12.63 1.95
CA ASN A 137 -0.81 -11.43 1.15
C ASN A 137 0.40 -10.57 1.61
N TRP A 138 0.88 -10.73 2.85
CA TRP A 138 2.05 -10.01 3.37
C TRP A 138 3.33 -10.30 2.58
N GLN A 139 3.35 -11.38 1.80
CA GLN A 139 4.46 -11.67 0.88
C GLN A 139 4.64 -10.57 -0.18
N PHE A 140 3.57 -9.88 -0.59
CA PHE A 140 3.69 -8.71 -1.47
C PHE A 140 4.37 -7.52 -0.80
N PHE A 141 4.28 -7.38 0.53
CA PHE A 141 4.93 -6.27 1.23
C PHE A 141 6.45 -6.32 1.07
N ARG A 142 7.04 -7.53 1.16
CA ARG A 142 8.47 -7.72 0.85
C ARG A 142 8.76 -7.28 -0.58
N LEU A 143 7.97 -7.72 -1.56
CA LEU A 143 8.19 -7.35 -2.96
C LEU A 143 8.14 -5.84 -3.17
N LEU A 144 7.16 -5.13 -2.59
CA LEU A 144 7.05 -3.67 -2.70
C LEU A 144 8.23 -2.93 -2.06
N VAL A 145 8.77 -3.42 -0.94
CA VAL A 145 10.03 -2.90 -0.36
C VAL A 145 11.18 -3.10 -1.33
N HIS A 146 11.28 -4.29 -1.94
CA HIS A 146 12.33 -4.61 -2.90
C HIS A 146 12.28 -3.72 -4.14
N LEU A 147 11.09 -3.40 -4.67
CA LEU A 147 10.95 -2.43 -5.78
C LEU A 147 11.57 -1.08 -5.41
N GLY A 148 11.27 -0.56 -4.22
CA GLY A 148 11.80 0.72 -3.76
C GLY A 148 13.32 0.70 -3.59
N ARG A 149 13.84 -0.38 -3.01
CA ARG A 149 15.28 -0.61 -2.83
C ARG A 149 16.04 -0.73 -4.15
N GLU A 150 15.49 -1.46 -5.12
CA GLU A 150 16.04 -1.58 -6.46
C GLU A 150 16.08 -0.21 -7.16
N ARG A 151 14.99 0.57 -7.08
CA ARG A 151 14.88 1.89 -7.71
C ARG A 151 15.95 2.88 -7.27
N VAL A 152 16.40 2.78 -6.01
CA VAL A 152 17.41 3.66 -5.41
C VAL A 152 18.82 3.07 -5.43
N GLY A 153 19.02 1.92 -6.10
CA GLY A 153 20.33 1.29 -6.26
C GLY A 153 20.85 0.52 -5.04
N ALA A 154 19.99 0.14 -4.10
CA ALA A 154 20.34 -0.59 -2.88
C ALA A 154 19.49 -1.86 -2.67
N PRO A 155 19.50 -2.81 -3.62
CA PRO A 155 18.62 -3.98 -3.62
C PRO A 155 18.74 -4.81 -2.32
N GLY A 156 17.62 -5.43 -1.91
CA GLY A 156 17.55 -6.34 -0.76
C GLY A 156 18.07 -7.75 -1.06
N ASP A 157 17.73 -8.72 -0.21
CA ASP A 157 18.13 -10.13 -0.39
C ASP A 157 17.30 -10.80 -1.52
N PRO A 158 17.88 -11.11 -2.70
CA PRO A 158 17.14 -11.72 -3.80
C PRO A 158 16.56 -13.10 -3.42
N ALA A 159 17.19 -13.83 -2.50
CA ALA A 159 16.64 -15.10 -2.02
C ALA A 159 15.38 -14.89 -1.18
N ALA A 160 15.27 -13.79 -0.42
CA ALA A 160 14.06 -13.43 0.31
C ALA A 160 12.92 -13.03 -0.63
N ALA A 161 13.22 -12.25 -1.67
CA ALA A 161 12.25 -11.91 -2.70
C ALA A 161 11.71 -13.19 -3.39
N GLN A 162 12.61 -14.10 -3.76
CA GLN A 162 12.26 -15.37 -4.39
C GLN A 162 11.34 -16.23 -3.53
N ARG A 163 11.59 -16.34 -2.22
CA ARG A 163 10.70 -17.06 -1.29
C ARG A 163 9.28 -16.47 -1.29
N SER A 164 9.16 -15.14 -1.32
CA SER A 164 7.85 -14.47 -1.38
C SER A 164 7.14 -14.70 -2.72
N LEU A 165 7.86 -14.68 -3.83
CA LEU A 165 7.32 -15.01 -5.16
C LEU A 165 6.75 -16.44 -5.16
N GLU A 166 7.53 -17.43 -4.76
CA GLU A 166 7.10 -18.83 -4.68
C GLU A 166 5.87 -19.00 -3.79
N LYS A 167 5.84 -18.30 -2.65
CA LYS A 167 4.73 -18.35 -1.72
C LYS A 167 3.44 -17.77 -2.30
N ILE A 168 3.53 -16.69 -3.08
CA ILE A 168 2.40 -16.10 -3.80
C ILE A 168 1.87 -17.05 -4.88
N GLU A 169 2.75 -17.83 -5.53
CA GLU A 169 2.34 -18.83 -6.52
C GLU A 169 1.52 -19.97 -5.88
N ASP A 170 1.86 -20.42 -4.67
CA ASP A 170 1.10 -21.45 -3.91
C ASP A 170 -0.35 -21.05 -3.60
N TYR A 171 -0.65 -19.76 -3.71
CA TYR A 171 -1.95 -19.16 -3.40
C TYR A 171 -2.87 -19.06 -4.60
N HIS A 172 -2.37 -19.25 -5.82
CA HIS A 172 -3.18 -19.19 -7.03
C HIS A 172 -4.09 -20.42 -7.15
N LEU A 173 -5.39 -20.18 -7.35
CA LEU A 173 -6.42 -21.22 -7.48
C LEU A 173 -6.77 -21.54 -8.94
N GLY A 174 -6.43 -20.65 -9.89
CA GLY A 174 -6.87 -20.72 -11.28
C GLY A 174 -7.74 -19.53 -11.67
N ASP A 175 -7.84 -19.24 -12.97
CA ASP A 175 -8.69 -18.18 -13.54
C ASP A 175 -8.52 -16.80 -12.89
N GLY A 176 -7.31 -16.50 -12.41
CA GLY A 176 -6.99 -15.25 -11.72
C GLY A 176 -7.36 -15.23 -10.24
N TRP A 177 -8.05 -16.24 -9.71
CA TRP A 177 -8.42 -16.32 -8.30
C TRP A 177 -7.24 -16.75 -7.43
N TYR A 178 -7.16 -16.17 -6.24
CA TYR A 178 -6.21 -16.52 -5.18
C TYR A 178 -6.93 -16.80 -3.86
N ARG A 179 -6.34 -17.68 -3.04
CA ARG A 179 -6.62 -17.78 -1.60
C ARG A 179 -5.61 -16.94 -0.82
N ASP A 180 -6.05 -16.26 0.22
CA ASP A 180 -5.16 -15.52 1.11
C ASP A 180 -4.54 -16.45 2.16
N GLY A 181 -3.41 -17.04 1.82
CA GLY A 181 -2.63 -17.86 2.73
C GLY A 181 -3.23 -19.24 2.99
N ALA A 182 -2.67 -19.92 4.00
CA ALA A 182 -3.02 -21.30 4.33
C ALA A 182 -4.45 -21.47 4.87
N LEU A 183 -5.06 -20.40 5.40
CA LEU A 183 -6.44 -20.42 5.89
C LEU A 183 -7.47 -20.52 4.76
N GLY A 184 -7.07 -20.32 3.50
CA GLY A 184 -7.94 -20.55 2.35
C GLY A 184 -9.00 -19.48 2.11
N ASN A 185 -8.90 -18.32 2.78
CA ASN A 185 -9.88 -17.24 2.62
C ASN A 185 -9.82 -16.68 1.21
N VAL A 186 -10.97 -16.56 0.56
CA VAL A 186 -11.14 -15.74 -0.64
C VAL A 186 -11.98 -14.56 -0.20
N ASP A 187 -11.40 -13.36 -0.12
CA ASP A 187 -12.08 -12.15 0.33
C ASP A 187 -11.49 -10.89 -0.33
N TRP A 188 -11.76 -9.70 0.21
CA TRP A 188 -11.29 -8.44 -0.36
C TRP A 188 -9.76 -8.33 -0.49
N TYR A 189 -8.96 -9.16 0.19
CA TYR A 189 -7.51 -9.21 -0.04
C TYR A 189 -7.16 -9.71 -1.45
N LEU A 190 -8.03 -10.48 -2.11
CA LEU A 190 -7.83 -10.88 -3.50
C LEU A 190 -7.69 -9.65 -4.43
N PRO A 191 -8.70 -8.76 -4.57
CA PRO A 191 -8.56 -7.58 -5.43
C PRO A 191 -7.55 -6.56 -4.89
N PHE A 192 -7.58 -6.23 -3.60
CA PHE A 192 -6.79 -5.09 -3.12
C PHE A 192 -5.35 -5.42 -2.70
N ALA A 193 -5.02 -6.69 -2.44
CA ALA A 193 -3.65 -7.08 -2.11
C ALA A 193 -3.01 -7.89 -3.23
N PHE A 194 -3.61 -9.01 -3.64
CA PHE A 194 -3.01 -9.84 -4.69
C PHE A 194 -2.97 -9.14 -6.05
N HIS A 195 -4.12 -8.69 -6.55
CA HIS A 195 -4.16 -8.07 -7.88
C HIS A 195 -3.60 -6.65 -7.88
N THR A 196 -3.96 -5.82 -6.89
CA THR A 196 -3.46 -4.44 -6.84
C THR A 196 -1.95 -4.38 -6.68
N TYR A 197 -1.36 -5.11 -5.71
CA TYR A 197 0.09 -5.09 -5.55
C TYR A 197 0.81 -5.81 -6.69
N GLY A 198 0.25 -6.90 -7.22
CA GLY A 198 0.79 -7.55 -8.41
C GLY A 198 0.87 -6.62 -9.63
N LEU A 199 -0.15 -5.77 -9.83
CA LEU A 199 -0.14 -4.76 -10.88
C LEU A 199 0.78 -3.57 -10.56
N ILE A 200 0.98 -3.21 -9.29
CA ILE A 200 2.01 -2.24 -8.90
C ILE A 200 3.41 -2.78 -9.24
N CYS A 201 3.68 -4.07 -8.97
CA CYS A 201 4.93 -4.72 -9.39
C CYS A 201 5.10 -4.69 -10.91
N ALA A 202 4.02 -4.91 -11.68
CA ALA A 202 4.09 -4.83 -13.14
C ALA A 202 4.32 -3.39 -13.65
N ALA A 203 3.62 -2.42 -13.07
CA ALA A 203 3.70 -1.01 -13.45
C ALA A 203 5.08 -0.39 -13.15
N SER A 204 5.78 -0.86 -12.12
CA SER A 204 7.11 -0.35 -11.76
C SER A 204 8.18 -0.67 -12.80
N GLY A 205 8.03 -1.79 -13.53
CA GLY A 205 9.06 -2.32 -14.42
C GLY A 205 10.31 -2.87 -13.71
N LEU A 206 10.26 -2.97 -12.38
CA LEU A 206 11.33 -3.44 -11.48
C LEU A 206 11.02 -4.85 -10.95
N GLY A 207 12.00 -5.49 -10.31
CA GLY A 207 11.84 -6.82 -9.73
C GLY A 207 11.71 -7.94 -10.79
N ASP A 208 11.05 -9.05 -10.40
CA ASP A 208 10.87 -10.20 -11.28
C ASP A 208 9.81 -9.94 -12.36
N ARG A 209 10.27 -9.72 -13.59
CA ARG A 209 9.41 -9.43 -14.75
C ARG A 209 8.56 -10.61 -15.19
N GLU A 210 8.98 -11.84 -14.94
CA GLU A 210 8.20 -13.03 -15.31
C GLU A 210 7.00 -13.19 -14.36
N ALA A 211 7.24 -13.02 -13.05
CA ALA A 211 6.19 -12.98 -12.04
C ALA A 211 5.21 -11.83 -12.30
N ALA A 212 5.72 -10.63 -12.59
CA ALA A 212 4.89 -9.48 -12.94
C ALA A 212 3.98 -9.76 -14.16
N ALA A 213 4.51 -10.41 -15.21
CA ALA A 213 3.71 -10.81 -16.37
C ALA A 213 2.59 -11.79 -15.98
N ARG A 214 2.84 -12.76 -15.09
CA ARG A 214 1.80 -13.65 -14.56
C ARG A 214 0.73 -12.87 -13.79
N TYR A 215 1.10 -11.87 -13.00
CA TYR A 215 0.14 -11.05 -12.25
C TYR A 215 -0.77 -10.25 -13.19
N VAL A 216 -0.24 -9.71 -14.28
CA VAL A 216 -1.02 -9.04 -15.34
C VAL A 216 -2.06 -9.98 -15.94
N GLU A 217 -1.65 -11.18 -16.37
CA GLU A 217 -2.57 -12.15 -16.98
C GLU A 217 -3.66 -12.61 -15.99
N ARG A 218 -3.31 -12.81 -14.73
CA ARG A 218 -4.27 -13.18 -13.68
C ARG A 218 -5.25 -12.05 -13.37
N ALA A 219 -4.79 -10.80 -13.32
CA ALA A 219 -5.67 -9.65 -13.13
C ALA A 219 -6.64 -9.47 -14.31
N LYS A 220 -6.18 -9.71 -15.55
CA LYS A 220 -7.07 -9.74 -16.74
C LYS A 220 -8.14 -10.83 -16.61
N ALA A 221 -7.76 -12.03 -16.22
CA ALA A 221 -8.68 -13.17 -16.06
C ALA A 221 -9.74 -12.92 -14.97
N PHE A 222 -9.37 -12.28 -13.86
CA PHE A 222 -10.26 -11.98 -12.75
C PHE A 222 -11.20 -10.78 -12.99
N ALA A 223 -10.81 -9.82 -13.84
CA ALA A 223 -11.55 -8.56 -14.03
C ALA A 223 -13.05 -8.74 -14.35
N PRO A 224 -13.47 -9.69 -15.22
CA PRO A 224 -14.89 -9.92 -15.51
C PRO A 224 -15.70 -10.36 -14.29
N ASP A 225 -15.12 -11.11 -13.35
CA ASP A 225 -15.81 -11.54 -12.13
C ASP A 225 -15.92 -10.38 -11.14
N PHE A 226 -14.85 -9.59 -11.02
CA PHE A 226 -14.77 -8.51 -10.05
C PHE A 226 -15.82 -7.42 -10.24
N VAL A 227 -16.30 -7.20 -11.47
CA VAL A 227 -17.36 -6.21 -11.73
C VAL A 227 -18.65 -6.51 -10.95
N HIS A 228 -18.89 -7.78 -10.61
CA HIS A 228 -20.10 -8.24 -9.92
C HIS A 228 -20.04 -8.02 -8.40
N TRP A 229 -18.91 -7.55 -7.87
CA TRP A 229 -18.73 -7.26 -6.44
C TRP A 229 -19.23 -5.86 -6.05
N PHE A 230 -19.68 -5.08 -7.05
CA PHE A 230 -20.23 -3.75 -6.87
C PHE A 230 -21.66 -3.69 -7.39
N ALA A 231 -22.54 -3.09 -6.60
CA ALA A 231 -23.88 -2.73 -7.03
C ALA A 231 -23.84 -1.59 -8.08
N PRO A 232 -24.91 -1.40 -8.87
CA PRO A 232 -24.97 -0.35 -9.88
C PRO A 232 -24.72 1.06 -9.36
N ASP A 233 -25.06 1.34 -8.09
CA ASP A 233 -24.86 2.63 -7.42
C ASP A 233 -23.42 2.83 -6.88
N GLY A 234 -22.58 1.79 -6.89
CA GLY A 234 -21.21 1.82 -6.39
C GLY A 234 -21.02 1.15 -5.01
N ALA A 235 -22.09 0.67 -4.37
CA ALA A 235 -21.95 -0.08 -3.11
C ALA A 235 -21.11 -1.34 -3.33
N ALA A 236 -20.16 -1.61 -2.43
CA ALA A 236 -19.44 -2.88 -2.42
C ALA A 236 -20.18 -3.91 -1.56
N PHE A 237 -20.14 -5.19 -1.96
CA PHE A 237 -20.75 -6.28 -1.18
C PHE A 237 -19.97 -6.52 0.14
N PRO A 238 -20.63 -6.53 1.33
CA PRO A 238 -19.95 -6.74 2.61
C PRO A 238 -19.52 -8.19 2.79
N TYR A 239 -18.26 -8.48 2.47
CA TYR A 239 -17.72 -9.84 2.39
C TYR A 239 -16.34 -9.96 3.05
N GLY A 240 -16.13 -11.03 3.81
CA GLY A 240 -14.83 -11.38 4.37
C GLY A 240 -14.25 -10.35 5.36
N ARG A 241 -12.92 -10.32 5.46
CA ARG A 241 -12.17 -9.55 6.47
C ARG A 241 -11.97 -8.10 6.05
N SER A 242 -11.65 -7.26 7.05
CA SER A 242 -11.15 -5.89 6.84
C SER A 242 -12.10 -4.97 6.05
N GLN A 243 -13.41 -5.10 6.31
CA GLN A 243 -14.47 -4.33 5.65
C GLN A 243 -14.41 -2.81 5.92
N THR A 244 -13.60 -2.37 6.88
CA THR A 244 -13.33 -0.96 7.18
C THR A 244 -12.47 -0.28 6.11
N TYR A 245 -11.77 -1.03 5.24
CA TYR A 245 -10.96 -0.46 4.14
C TYR A 245 -11.81 -0.04 2.94
N ARG A 246 -12.60 1.02 3.14
CA ARG A 246 -13.57 1.58 2.19
C ARG A 246 -13.02 1.71 0.78
N PHE A 247 -11.92 2.45 0.60
CA PHE A 247 -11.36 2.75 -0.73
C PHE A 247 -10.46 1.65 -1.29
N ALA A 248 -9.91 0.77 -0.43
CA ALA A 248 -9.13 -0.37 -0.90
C ALA A 248 -10.01 -1.33 -1.72
N GLN A 249 -11.30 -1.45 -1.39
CA GLN A 249 -12.24 -2.28 -2.14
C GLN A 249 -12.20 -2.01 -3.64
N CYS A 250 -11.99 -0.77 -4.08
CA CYS A 250 -11.95 -0.41 -5.50
C CYS A 250 -10.54 -0.22 -6.08
N SER A 251 -9.47 -0.56 -5.34
CA SER A 251 -8.09 -0.24 -5.72
C SER A 251 -7.65 -0.89 -7.03
N LEU A 252 -8.14 -2.12 -7.33
CA LEU A 252 -7.81 -2.83 -8.56
C LEU A 252 -8.19 -2.03 -9.82
N TRP A 253 -9.28 -1.25 -9.78
CA TRP A 253 -9.65 -0.39 -10.90
C TRP A 253 -8.62 0.71 -11.17
N GLY A 254 -8.00 1.25 -10.12
CA GLY A 254 -6.89 2.19 -10.23
C GLY A 254 -5.60 1.50 -10.66
N ALA A 255 -5.34 0.29 -10.17
CA ALA A 255 -4.16 -0.49 -10.52
C ALA A 255 -4.12 -0.87 -12.01
N PHE A 256 -5.28 -1.10 -12.65
CA PHE A 256 -5.36 -1.24 -14.10
C PHE A 256 -4.84 0.00 -14.83
N ALA A 257 -5.21 1.20 -14.39
CA ALA A 257 -4.72 2.43 -14.98
C ALA A 257 -3.21 2.62 -14.72
N ALA A 258 -2.73 2.27 -13.52
CA ALA A 258 -1.30 2.35 -13.19
C ALA A 258 -0.43 1.44 -14.07
N ALA A 259 -0.91 0.24 -14.39
CA ALA A 259 -0.21 -0.73 -15.23
C ALA A 259 -0.49 -0.57 -16.74
N ASP A 260 -1.18 0.50 -17.17
CA ASP A 260 -1.68 0.71 -18.54
C ASP A 260 -2.38 -0.54 -19.12
N LEU A 261 -3.22 -1.17 -18.29
CA LEU A 261 -3.83 -2.46 -18.55
C LEU A 261 -5.35 -2.32 -18.76
N GLU A 262 -5.78 -2.34 -20.02
CA GLU A 262 -7.21 -2.36 -20.37
C GLU A 262 -7.81 -3.78 -20.23
N ALA A 263 -7.94 -4.27 -19.00
CA ALA A 263 -8.60 -5.56 -18.71
C ALA A 263 -10.12 -5.53 -18.99
N LEU A 264 -10.71 -4.35 -18.97
CA LEU A 264 -12.08 -4.03 -19.36
C LEU A 264 -12.07 -2.65 -20.04
N PRO A 265 -13.07 -2.32 -20.89
CA PRO A 265 -13.11 -1.00 -21.54
C PRO A 265 -12.94 0.13 -20.54
N TRP A 266 -12.07 1.10 -20.81
CA TRP A 266 -11.72 2.16 -19.85
C TRP A 266 -12.93 2.92 -19.30
N GLY A 267 -13.96 3.12 -20.12
CA GLY A 267 -15.22 3.73 -19.69
C GLY A 267 -15.91 2.95 -18.57
N ARG A 268 -15.84 1.61 -18.62
CA ARG A 268 -16.39 0.71 -17.58
C ARG A 268 -15.56 0.76 -16.31
N VAL A 269 -14.22 0.66 -16.42
CA VAL A 269 -13.29 0.75 -15.27
C VAL A 269 -13.46 2.09 -14.54
N LYS A 270 -13.44 3.20 -15.28
CA LYS A 270 -13.68 4.54 -14.73
C LYS A 270 -15.06 4.66 -14.09
N GLY A 271 -16.09 4.09 -14.71
CA GLY A 271 -17.44 4.08 -14.17
C GLY A 271 -17.54 3.34 -12.82
N LEU A 272 -16.95 2.15 -12.73
CA LEU A 272 -16.93 1.35 -11.50
C LEU A 272 -16.19 2.07 -10.37
N SER A 273 -14.97 2.56 -10.65
CA SER A 273 -14.15 3.29 -9.68
C SER A 273 -14.87 4.55 -9.17
N LEU A 274 -15.35 5.43 -10.08
CA LEU A 274 -15.94 6.71 -9.67
C LEU A 274 -17.28 6.56 -8.95
N ARG A 275 -18.10 5.56 -9.28
CA ARG A 275 -19.34 5.30 -8.54
C ARG A 275 -19.05 4.87 -7.11
N HIS A 276 -18.08 3.99 -6.91
CA HIS A 276 -17.69 3.55 -5.57
C HIS A 276 -17.15 4.71 -4.71
N LEU A 277 -16.27 5.55 -5.27
CA LEU A 277 -15.77 6.73 -4.56
C LEU A 277 -16.90 7.70 -4.17
N ARG A 278 -17.86 7.96 -5.06
CA ARG A 278 -19.03 8.81 -4.77
C ARG A 278 -19.93 8.19 -3.71
N TRP A 279 -20.17 6.89 -3.79
CA TRP A 279 -21.00 6.18 -2.82
C TRP A 279 -20.48 6.34 -1.39
N TRP A 280 -19.16 6.29 -1.20
CA TRP A 280 -18.54 6.57 0.11
C TRP A 280 -18.54 8.05 0.48
N ALA A 281 -18.32 8.95 -0.48
CA ALA A 281 -18.38 10.40 -0.24
C ALA A 281 -19.76 10.89 0.23
N ASP A 282 -20.83 10.20 -0.16
CA ASP A 282 -22.21 10.51 0.26
C ASP A 282 -22.56 9.96 1.67
N ARG A 283 -21.59 9.40 2.40
CA ARG A 283 -21.77 8.78 3.72
C ARG A 283 -20.96 9.51 4.80
N ALA A 284 -21.42 9.40 6.03
CA ALA A 284 -20.67 9.86 7.20
C ALA A 284 -19.51 8.88 7.48
N ILE A 285 -18.40 9.07 6.77
CA ILE A 285 -17.19 8.23 6.85
C ILE A 285 -16.03 8.88 7.59
N SER A 286 -16.18 10.13 8.02
CA SER A 286 -15.16 10.88 8.75
C SER A 286 -15.66 11.25 10.14
N ASP A 287 -14.72 11.33 11.07
CA ASP A 287 -14.93 11.97 12.37
C ASP A 287 -15.05 13.50 12.21
N ARG A 288 -15.36 14.17 13.32
CA ARG A 288 -15.62 15.62 13.38
C ARG A 288 -14.44 16.50 12.94
N ASP A 289 -13.23 15.97 12.97
CA ASP A 289 -11.99 16.62 12.53
C ASP A 289 -11.66 16.31 11.06
N GLY A 290 -12.51 15.53 10.37
CA GLY A 290 -12.34 15.16 8.97
C GLY A 290 -11.54 13.88 8.75
N VAL A 291 -10.89 13.35 9.79
CA VAL A 291 -10.15 12.09 9.71
C VAL A 291 -11.10 10.94 9.39
N LEU A 292 -10.69 10.04 8.50
CA LEU A 292 -11.49 8.87 8.14
C LEU A 292 -11.72 7.99 9.39
N SER A 293 -12.97 7.69 9.71
CA SER A 293 -13.32 6.86 10.87
C SER A 293 -13.03 5.38 10.61
N ILE A 294 -12.89 4.58 11.67
CA ILE A 294 -12.78 3.10 11.57
C ILE A 294 -14.17 2.49 11.68
#